data_AF-A0A1F9PAD1-F1
#
_entry.id   AF-A0A1F9PAD1-F1
#
_cell.length_a   1.000
_cell.length_b   1.000
_cell.length_c   1.000
_cell.angle_alpha   90.00
_cell.angle_beta   90.00
_cell.angle_gamma   90.00
#
_symmetry.space_group_name_H-M   'P 1'
#
loop_
_entity.id
_entity.type
_entity.pdbx_description
1 polymer ?
#
loop_
_entity_poly.entity_id
_entity_poly.type
_entity_poly.pdbx_seq_one_letter_code
_entity_poly.pdbx_strand_id
1 'polypeptide(L)'
;MKTPKVAKTVEINKNPRSIKNPDIYKDIPISWQLNRIDDGSRWGVSVFREKIKLVNNEKLFDGFHDIKDEIGIALIDMMGKEFDSIESFLEKLYQEANVQLSADELKIILGAIEQNIFWKDIYPTLIHFEKKTWFEIEQETFYGRGKNKTKHHSIKISEIISEARGRLEDLKIEDIDELFSIRLTGKIRIWGIRKQSHFQVLWFDLKHEICPSLKS
;
A
#
# COMPACT_ATOMS: atom_id res chain seq x y z
N MET A 1 34.23 18.54 68.31
CA MET A 1 33.61 17.74 67.23
C MET A 1 32.47 18.57 66.61
N LYS A 2 32.45 18.75 65.28
CA LYS A 2 31.41 19.52 64.57
C LYS A 2 30.26 18.57 64.17
N THR A 3 29.03 18.90 64.55
CA THR A 3 27.83 18.15 64.16
C THR A 3 27.39 18.53 62.74
N PRO A 4 27.00 17.58 61.86
CA PRO A 4 26.53 17.93 60.51
C PRO A 4 25.11 18.51 60.54
N LYS A 5 24.84 19.53 59.72
CA LYS A 5 23.49 20.05 59.50
C LYS A 5 22.74 19.15 58.51
N VAL A 6 21.55 18.69 58.90
CA VAL A 6 20.61 17.96 58.03
C VAL A 6 20.11 18.92 56.95
N ALA A 7 20.18 18.50 55.68
CA ALA A 7 19.65 19.25 54.55
C ALA A 7 18.11 19.26 54.60
N LYS A 8 17.50 20.43 54.35
CA LYS A 8 16.04 20.58 54.25
C LYS A 8 15.53 19.77 53.05
N THR A 9 14.57 18.89 53.29
CA THR A 9 13.83 18.18 52.25
C THR A 9 13.03 19.18 51.43
N VAL A 10 13.23 19.20 50.10
CA VAL A 10 12.44 20.01 49.18
C VAL A 10 11.10 19.31 48.98
N GLU A 11 10.00 19.94 49.40
CA GLU A 11 8.66 19.46 49.05
C GLU A 11 8.41 19.67 47.56
N ILE A 12 8.38 18.57 46.80
CA ILE A 12 8.07 18.58 45.38
C ILE A 12 6.55 18.63 45.25
N ASN A 13 6.01 19.81 44.96
CA ASN A 13 4.59 19.96 44.65
C ASN A 13 4.30 19.34 43.26
N LYS A 14 3.80 18.11 43.24
CA LYS A 14 3.38 17.43 42.01
C LYS A 14 2.02 17.97 41.59
N ASN A 15 2.00 18.98 40.73
CA ASN A 15 0.79 19.30 39.98
C ASN A 15 0.49 18.14 39.01
N PRO A 16 -0.73 17.57 39.01
CA PRO A 16 -1.12 16.59 38.01
C PRO A 16 -0.98 17.25 36.63
N ARG A 17 -0.13 16.70 35.77
CA ARG A 17 -0.18 17.07 34.35
C ARG A 17 -1.54 16.62 33.85
N SER A 18 -2.39 17.56 33.45
CA SER A 18 -3.64 17.18 32.79
C SER A 18 -3.26 16.29 31.61
N ILE A 19 -3.82 15.08 31.60
CA ILE A 19 -3.67 14.18 30.48
C ILE A 19 -4.38 14.87 29.33
N LYS A 20 -3.62 15.46 28.39
CA LYS A 20 -4.19 15.87 27.11
C LYS A 20 -4.83 14.62 26.51
N ASN A 21 -6.07 14.75 26.05
CA ASN A 21 -6.93 13.68 25.53
C ASN A 21 -6.13 12.51 24.93
N PRO A 22 -6.24 11.26 25.43
CA PRO A 22 -5.45 10.13 24.93
C PRO A 22 -5.68 9.85 23.43
N ASP A 23 -6.75 10.38 22.86
CA ASP A 23 -7.13 10.25 21.45
C ASP A 23 -6.52 11.33 20.51
N ILE A 24 -5.50 12.10 20.93
CA ILE A 24 -4.81 13.06 20.03
C ILE A 24 -4.47 12.44 18.67
N TYR A 25 -4.15 11.14 18.62
CA TYR A 25 -3.81 10.45 17.38
C TYR A 25 -4.95 10.38 16.36
N LYS A 26 -6.23 10.51 16.78
CA LYS A 26 -7.37 10.51 15.87
C LYS A 26 -7.42 11.77 15.01
N ASP A 27 -6.87 12.87 15.52
CA ASP A 27 -6.77 14.17 14.83
C ASP A 27 -5.47 14.31 14.03
N ILE A 28 -4.61 13.28 14.02
CA ILE A 28 -3.37 13.26 13.24
C ILE A 28 -3.64 12.56 11.90
N PRO A 29 -3.07 13.07 10.79
CA PRO A 29 -3.10 12.36 9.53
C PRO A 29 -2.55 10.94 9.62
N ILE A 30 -3.15 10.03 8.85
CA ILE A 30 -2.62 8.68 8.72
C ILE A 30 -1.20 8.70 8.15
N SER A 31 -0.37 7.78 8.65
CA SER A 31 0.93 7.46 8.08
C SER A 31 1.07 5.97 7.81
N TRP A 32 1.80 5.62 6.75
CA TRP A 32 1.96 4.25 6.28
C TRP A 32 3.27 3.65 6.77
N GLN A 33 3.19 2.46 7.36
CA GLN A 33 4.35 1.65 7.69
C GLN A 33 4.39 0.44 6.75
N LEU A 34 5.34 0.44 5.80
CA LEU A 34 5.41 -0.52 4.69
C LEU A 34 6.46 -1.63 4.89
N ASN A 35 7.27 -1.58 5.96
CA ASN A 35 8.38 -2.51 6.15
C ASN A 35 7.98 -3.94 6.56
N ARG A 36 6.67 -4.23 6.59
CA ARG A 36 6.07 -5.48 7.08
C ARG A 36 5.07 -6.07 6.10
N ILE A 37 5.07 -5.57 4.86
CA ILE A 37 4.28 -6.15 3.79
C ILE A 37 4.79 -7.58 3.58
N ASP A 38 3.86 -8.51 3.54
CA ASP A 38 4.11 -9.91 3.23
C ASP A 38 4.72 -10.07 1.83
N ASP A 39 5.70 -10.94 1.66
CA ASP A 39 6.32 -11.24 0.38
C ASP A 39 6.05 -12.66 -0.14
N GLY A 40 5.43 -13.52 0.67
CA GLY A 40 5.26 -14.94 0.38
C GLY A 40 3.81 -15.38 0.13
N SER A 41 2.81 -14.59 0.48
CA SER A 41 1.40 -14.92 0.18
C SER A 41 0.89 -14.27 -1.11
N ARG A 42 -0.29 -14.72 -1.54
CA ARG A 42 -1.07 -14.15 -2.65
C ARG A 42 -1.74 -12.81 -2.34
N TRP A 43 -1.53 -12.24 -1.16
CA TRP A 43 -1.91 -10.88 -0.82
C TRP A 43 -0.69 -10.00 -0.50
N GLY A 44 0.51 -10.56 -0.59
CA GLY A 44 1.77 -9.84 -0.40
C GLY A 44 2.16 -8.98 -1.59
N VAL A 45 3.42 -8.54 -1.65
CA VAL A 45 3.95 -7.73 -2.77
C VAL A 45 3.83 -8.44 -4.13
N SER A 46 3.71 -9.78 -4.11
CA SER A 46 3.56 -10.62 -5.29
C SER A 46 2.32 -10.26 -6.11
N VAL A 47 1.27 -9.68 -5.51
CA VAL A 47 0.06 -9.24 -6.23
C VAL A 47 0.33 -8.14 -7.25
N PHE A 48 1.47 -7.47 -7.15
CA PHE A 48 1.90 -6.43 -8.09
C PHE A 48 2.91 -6.94 -9.11
N ARG A 49 3.37 -8.19 -8.98
CA ARG A 49 4.19 -8.88 -9.98
C ARG A 49 3.30 -9.43 -11.10
N GLU A 50 2.39 -8.60 -11.60
CA GLU A 50 1.67 -8.88 -12.83
C GLU A 50 2.65 -8.77 -14.00
N LYS A 51 2.37 -9.50 -15.07
CA LYS A 51 3.16 -9.39 -16.27
C LYS A 51 3.05 -7.98 -16.84
N ILE A 52 4.16 -7.45 -17.29
CA ILE A 52 4.29 -6.17 -17.95
C ILE A 52 3.77 -6.28 -19.37
N LYS A 53 3.04 -5.28 -19.80
CA LYS A 53 2.52 -5.19 -21.15
C LYS A 53 2.74 -3.78 -21.67
N LEU A 54 3.25 -3.70 -22.91
CA LEU A 54 3.24 -2.45 -23.63
C LEU A 54 1.81 -2.19 -24.11
N VAL A 55 1.22 -1.10 -23.63
CA VAL A 55 -0.11 -0.67 -24.03
C VAL A 55 -0.01 0.54 -24.92
N ASN A 56 -0.98 0.67 -25.81
CA ASN A 56 -1.09 1.85 -26.63
C ASN A 56 -1.47 3.05 -25.75
N ASN A 57 -0.61 4.06 -25.67
CA ASN A 57 -0.80 5.23 -24.82
C ASN A 57 -0.32 6.49 -25.54
N GLU A 58 -1.03 7.60 -25.37
CA GLU A 58 -0.70 8.93 -25.91
C GLU A 58 0.78 9.28 -25.67
N LYS A 59 1.34 8.96 -24.50
CA LYS A 59 2.76 9.21 -24.20
C LYS A 59 3.74 8.53 -25.16
N LEU A 60 3.42 7.31 -25.60
CA LEU A 60 4.26 6.58 -26.54
C LEU A 60 4.13 7.17 -27.95
N PHE A 61 2.92 7.57 -28.33
CA PHE A 61 2.68 8.25 -29.61
C PHE A 61 3.34 9.62 -29.68
N ASP A 62 3.19 10.43 -28.64
CA ASP A 62 3.77 11.77 -28.55
C ASP A 62 5.30 11.69 -28.60
N GLY A 63 5.90 10.71 -27.92
CA GLY A 63 7.33 10.47 -27.91
C GLY A 63 7.86 9.64 -29.10
N PHE A 64 7.01 9.20 -30.03
CA PHE A 64 7.44 8.28 -31.09
C PHE A 64 8.44 8.90 -32.06
N HIS A 65 8.39 10.22 -32.22
CA HIS A 65 9.35 10.98 -33.03
C HIS A 65 10.74 11.12 -32.37
N ASP A 66 10.82 10.86 -31.06
CA ASP A 66 12.05 10.97 -30.26
C ASP A 66 12.76 9.62 -30.05
N ILE A 67 12.19 8.54 -30.58
CA ILE A 67 12.78 7.18 -30.58
C ILE A 67 13.27 6.83 -31.98
N LYS A 68 14.41 6.14 -32.05
CA LYS A 68 14.93 5.59 -33.31
C LYS A 68 13.91 4.65 -33.96
N ASP A 69 13.86 4.65 -35.28
CA ASP A 69 12.91 3.85 -36.07
C ASP A 69 13.01 2.36 -35.74
N GLU A 70 14.21 1.82 -35.53
CA GLU A 70 14.42 0.40 -35.17
C GLU A 70 13.78 0.04 -33.83
N ILE A 71 13.84 0.96 -32.86
CA ILE A 71 13.19 0.82 -31.56
C ILE A 71 11.67 0.91 -31.75
N GLY A 72 11.19 1.88 -32.53
CA GLY A 72 9.77 2.04 -32.83
C GLY A 72 9.16 0.78 -33.46
N ILE A 73 9.83 0.20 -34.46
CA ILE A 73 9.39 -1.04 -35.14
C ILE A 73 9.33 -2.20 -34.14
N ALA A 74 10.39 -2.40 -33.34
CA ALA A 74 10.41 -3.44 -32.32
C ALA A 74 9.28 -3.27 -31.29
N LEU A 75 9.03 -2.04 -30.84
CA LEU A 75 7.94 -1.75 -29.90
C LEU A 75 6.57 -2.09 -30.49
N ILE A 76 6.32 -1.78 -31.77
CA ILE A 76 5.09 -2.16 -32.48
C ILE A 76 4.92 -3.68 -32.49
N ASP A 77 5.97 -4.43 -32.83
CA ASP A 77 5.94 -5.89 -32.82
C ASP A 77 5.73 -6.47 -31.42
N MET A 78 6.18 -5.75 -30.39
CA MET A 78 6.01 -6.12 -28.98
C MET A 78 4.65 -5.70 -28.39
N MET A 79 3.86 -4.87 -29.08
CA MET A 79 2.57 -4.38 -28.57
C MET A 79 1.65 -5.54 -28.23
N GLY A 80 1.04 -5.48 -27.05
CA GLY A 80 0.10 -6.49 -26.61
C GLY A 80 0.73 -7.77 -26.03
N LYS A 81 2.05 -7.98 -26.19
CA LYS A 81 2.77 -9.10 -25.57
C LYS A 81 2.97 -8.85 -24.07
N GLU A 82 2.96 -9.94 -23.30
CA GLU A 82 3.18 -9.92 -21.86
C GLU A 82 4.60 -10.38 -21.52
N PHE A 83 5.20 -9.75 -20.51
CA PHE A 83 6.58 -9.96 -20.06
C PHE A 83 6.60 -10.17 -18.55
N ASP A 84 7.44 -11.06 -18.04
CA ASP A 84 7.45 -11.37 -16.61
C ASP A 84 8.11 -10.26 -15.77
N SER A 85 8.94 -9.42 -16.39
CA SER A 85 9.65 -8.31 -15.72
C SER A 85 10.07 -7.21 -16.71
N ILE A 86 10.44 -6.03 -16.18
CA ILE A 86 11.02 -4.94 -16.98
C ILE A 86 12.30 -5.43 -17.65
N GLU A 87 13.09 -6.24 -16.95
CA GLU A 87 14.31 -6.85 -17.48
C GLU A 87 14.02 -7.72 -18.71
N SER A 88 13.09 -8.67 -18.62
CA SER A 88 12.72 -9.53 -19.75
C SER A 88 12.14 -8.75 -20.94
N PHE A 89 11.41 -7.66 -20.66
CA PHE A 89 10.93 -6.73 -21.68
C PHE A 89 12.10 -6.01 -22.37
N LEU A 90 13.02 -5.44 -21.59
CA LEU A 90 14.17 -4.71 -22.13
C LEU A 90 15.11 -5.64 -22.89
N GLU A 91 15.38 -6.84 -22.40
CA GLU A 91 16.18 -7.85 -23.11
C GLU A 91 15.58 -8.17 -24.48
N LYS A 92 14.25 -8.36 -24.55
CA LYS A 92 13.57 -8.61 -25.80
C LYS A 92 13.65 -7.41 -26.75
N LEU A 93 13.49 -6.20 -26.21
CA LEU A 93 13.63 -4.97 -26.99
C LEU A 93 15.04 -4.80 -27.54
N TYR A 94 16.08 -5.05 -26.73
CA TYR A 94 17.47 -5.00 -27.19
C TYR A 94 17.75 -6.02 -28.29
N GLN A 95 17.16 -7.22 -28.21
CA GLN A 95 17.28 -8.25 -29.24
C GLN A 95 16.59 -7.87 -30.55
N GLU A 96 15.40 -7.26 -30.50
CA GLU A 96 14.64 -6.90 -31.70
C GLU A 96 15.13 -5.60 -32.34
N ALA A 97 15.44 -4.59 -31.55
CA ALA A 97 15.89 -3.29 -32.05
C ALA A 97 17.36 -3.29 -32.48
N ASN A 98 18.19 -4.15 -31.89
CA ASN A 98 19.63 -4.26 -32.16
C ASN A 98 20.39 -2.91 -32.12
N VAL A 99 19.94 -2.00 -31.25
CA VAL A 99 20.54 -0.68 -31.03
C VAL A 99 20.57 -0.34 -29.54
N GLN A 100 21.49 0.53 -29.15
CA GLN A 100 21.55 1.02 -27.77
C GLN A 100 20.47 2.07 -27.51
N LEU A 101 19.75 1.91 -26.40
CA LEU A 101 18.81 2.90 -25.88
C LEU A 101 19.56 4.02 -25.15
N SER A 102 19.21 5.25 -25.46
CA SER A 102 19.53 6.43 -24.65
C SER A 102 18.63 6.51 -23.41
N ALA A 103 18.99 7.37 -22.47
CA ALA A 103 18.20 7.59 -21.26
C ALA A 103 16.81 8.18 -21.56
N ASP A 104 16.70 9.05 -22.58
CA ASP A 104 15.45 9.67 -22.96
C ASP A 104 14.51 8.67 -23.65
N GLU A 105 15.04 7.84 -24.55
CA GLU A 105 14.29 6.74 -25.17
C GLU A 105 13.78 5.76 -24.09
N LEU A 106 14.65 5.37 -23.15
CA LEU A 106 14.27 4.51 -22.03
C LEU A 106 13.15 5.13 -21.19
N LYS A 107 13.21 6.43 -20.93
CA LYS A 107 12.20 7.15 -20.14
C LYS A 107 10.84 7.17 -20.85
N ILE A 108 10.82 7.41 -22.16
CA ILE A 108 9.60 7.38 -22.99
C ILE A 108 8.98 5.99 -22.92
N ILE A 109 9.78 4.95 -23.16
CA ILE A 109 9.34 3.54 -23.20
C ILE A 109 8.82 3.07 -21.85
N LEU A 110 9.57 3.31 -20.77
CA LEU A 110 9.12 2.95 -19.42
C LEU A 110 7.85 3.73 -19.01
N GLY A 111 7.67 4.95 -19.53
CA GLY A 111 6.45 5.74 -19.34
C GLY A 111 5.22 5.19 -20.06
N ALA A 112 5.41 4.36 -21.08
CA ALA A 112 4.36 3.72 -21.88
C ALA A 112 3.96 2.33 -21.37
N ILE A 113 4.77 1.70 -20.52
CA ILE A 113 4.44 0.44 -19.88
C ILE A 113 3.17 0.61 -19.03
N GLU A 114 2.24 -0.34 -19.13
CA GLU A 114 1.06 -0.35 -18.27
C GLU A 114 1.49 -0.40 -16.81
N GLN A 115 1.12 0.64 -16.05
CA GLN A 115 1.37 0.66 -14.62
C GLN A 115 0.50 -0.38 -13.94
N ASN A 116 1.12 -1.22 -13.11
CA ASN A 116 0.36 -2.15 -12.28
C ASN A 116 -0.60 -1.40 -11.35
N ILE A 117 -1.55 -2.15 -10.80
CA ILE A 117 -2.62 -1.61 -9.94
C ILE A 117 -2.10 -0.82 -8.72
N PHE A 118 -0.88 -1.11 -8.25
CA PHE A 118 -0.29 -0.37 -7.15
C PHE A 118 -0.11 1.10 -7.51
N TRP A 119 0.58 1.39 -8.61
CA TRP A 119 0.86 2.76 -9.03
C TRP A 119 -0.38 3.45 -9.60
N LYS A 120 -1.24 2.71 -10.29
CA LYS A 120 -2.43 3.24 -10.95
C LYS A 120 -3.53 3.64 -9.97
N ASP A 121 -3.85 2.77 -9.00
CA ASP A 121 -5.04 2.94 -8.14
C ASP A 121 -4.71 3.06 -6.65
N ILE A 122 -3.79 2.23 -6.14
CA ILE A 122 -3.50 2.15 -4.70
C ILE A 122 -2.72 3.37 -4.23
N TYR A 123 -1.57 3.66 -4.84
CA TYR A 123 -0.67 4.73 -4.43
C TYR A 123 -1.34 6.12 -4.46
N PRO A 124 -2.09 6.52 -5.50
CA PRO A 124 -2.85 7.77 -5.48
C PRO A 124 -3.87 7.83 -4.33
N THR A 125 -4.51 6.70 -4.01
CA THR A 125 -5.44 6.61 -2.88
C THR A 125 -4.72 6.76 -1.53
N LEU A 126 -3.52 6.17 -1.38
CA LEU A 126 -2.69 6.34 -0.18
C LEU A 126 -2.32 7.81 0.03
N ILE A 127 -1.87 8.51 -1.03
CA ILE A 127 -1.58 9.95 -0.98
C ILE A 127 -2.82 10.77 -0.61
N HIS A 128 -3.99 10.40 -1.14
CA HIS A 128 -5.23 11.09 -0.79
C HIS A 128 -5.54 10.93 0.72
N PHE A 129 -5.38 9.73 1.25
CA PHE A 129 -5.59 9.45 2.66
C PHE A 129 -4.56 10.10 3.58
N GLU A 130 -3.31 10.32 3.16
CA GLU A 130 -2.31 11.09 3.93
C GLU A 130 -2.75 12.53 4.24
N LYS A 131 -3.77 13.05 3.55
CA LYS A 131 -4.37 14.37 3.81
C LYS A 131 -5.54 14.30 4.81
N LYS A 132 -5.88 13.12 5.29
CA LYS A 132 -7.00 12.86 6.20
C LYS A 132 -6.52 12.36 7.54
N THR A 133 -7.19 12.84 8.57
CA THR A 133 -7.09 12.32 9.93
C THR A 133 -7.77 10.96 10.06
N TRP A 134 -7.41 10.22 11.10
CA TRP A 134 -8.08 8.96 11.38
C TRP A 134 -9.55 9.12 11.75
N PHE A 135 -9.90 10.21 12.43
CA PHE A 135 -11.28 10.55 12.69
C PHE A 135 -12.08 10.66 11.39
N GLU A 136 -11.57 11.37 10.38
CA GLU A 136 -12.23 11.49 9.08
C GLU A 136 -12.34 10.15 8.34
N ILE A 137 -11.28 9.34 8.36
CA ILE A 137 -11.25 8.02 7.71
C ILE A 137 -12.28 7.07 8.35
N GLU A 138 -12.33 6.99 9.68
CA GLU A 138 -13.24 6.08 10.40
C GLU A 138 -14.72 6.43 10.20
N GLN A 139 -15.03 7.70 9.89
CA GLN A 139 -16.38 8.16 9.58
C GLN A 139 -16.79 7.91 8.12
N GLU A 140 -15.88 7.48 7.24
CA GLU A 140 -16.24 7.17 5.85
C GLU A 140 -17.22 5.99 5.80
N THR A 141 -18.33 6.20 5.10
CA THR A 141 -19.36 5.19 4.88
C THR A 141 -19.59 4.96 3.38
N PHE A 142 -20.20 3.83 3.06
CA PHE A 142 -20.72 3.57 1.73
C PHE A 142 -22.13 2.99 1.83
N TYR A 143 -22.93 3.21 0.79
CA TYR A 143 -24.26 2.62 0.70
C TYR A 143 -24.15 1.17 0.22
N GLY A 144 -24.69 0.23 0.99
CA GLY A 144 -24.64 -1.19 0.64
C GLY A 144 -25.70 -2.03 1.35
N ARG A 145 -26.43 -2.85 0.58
CA ARG A 145 -27.59 -3.64 1.06
C ARG A 145 -28.65 -2.77 1.76
N GLY A 146 -29.01 -1.65 1.13
CA GLY A 146 -30.09 -0.78 1.60
C GLY A 146 -29.76 0.14 2.78
N LYS A 147 -28.52 0.14 3.28
CA LYS A 147 -28.09 0.95 4.43
C LYS A 147 -26.66 1.47 4.31
N ASN A 148 -26.36 2.52 5.07
CA ASN A 148 -24.99 3.00 5.25
C ASN A 148 -24.19 1.99 6.07
N LYS A 149 -22.98 1.68 5.61
CA LYS A 149 -22.03 0.82 6.29
C LYS A 149 -20.69 1.54 6.39
N THR A 150 -19.96 1.30 7.47
CA THR A 150 -18.58 1.78 7.61
C THR A 150 -17.71 1.20 6.50
N LYS A 151 -16.89 2.04 5.89
CA LYS A 151 -16.00 1.67 4.80
C LYS A 151 -14.74 0.98 5.30
N HIS A 152 -14.30 1.35 6.50
CA HIS A 152 -13.11 0.86 7.19
C HIS A 152 -13.53 0.31 8.56
N HIS A 153 -12.92 -0.79 9.01
CA HIS A 153 -13.25 -1.37 10.30
C HIS A 153 -12.20 -2.39 10.74
N SER A 154 -12.12 -2.61 12.05
CA SER A 154 -11.46 -3.76 12.65
C SER A 154 -12.27 -5.03 12.40
N ILE A 155 -11.57 -6.12 12.14
CA ILE A 155 -12.10 -7.47 11.91
C ILE A 155 -11.31 -8.42 12.79
N LYS A 156 -12.01 -9.25 13.56
CA LYS A 156 -11.36 -10.19 14.47
C LYS A 156 -10.57 -11.23 13.68
N ILE A 157 -9.44 -11.68 14.22
CA ILE A 157 -8.67 -12.77 13.59
C ILE A 157 -9.53 -14.02 13.40
N SER A 158 -10.48 -14.30 14.29
CA SER A 158 -11.41 -15.42 14.14
C SER A 158 -12.39 -15.30 12.96
N GLU A 159 -12.58 -14.11 12.40
CA GLU A 159 -13.50 -13.83 11.30
C GLU A 159 -12.84 -13.87 9.91
N ILE A 160 -11.50 -13.87 9.85
CA ILE A 160 -10.77 -14.03 8.57
C ILE A 160 -10.57 -15.51 8.23
N ILE A 161 -10.36 -15.79 6.94
CA ILE A 161 -10.18 -17.16 6.45
C ILE A 161 -8.95 -17.84 7.07
N SER A 162 -8.98 -19.17 7.15
CA SER A 162 -7.91 -19.98 7.77
C SER A 162 -6.55 -19.77 7.11
N GLU A 163 -6.50 -19.57 5.80
CA GLU A 163 -5.28 -19.28 5.04
C GLU A 163 -4.60 -18.00 5.55
N ALA A 164 -5.39 -16.92 5.75
CA ALA A 164 -4.87 -15.66 6.26
C ALA A 164 -4.40 -15.80 7.72
N ARG A 165 -5.12 -16.56 8.55
CA ARG A 165 -4.68 -16.85 9.93
C ARG A 165 -3.36 -17.59 9.98
N GLY A 166 -3.22 -18.67 9.21
CA GLY A 166 -1.95 -19.42 9.11
C GLY A 166 -0.81 -18.53 8.60
N ARG A 167 -1.11 -17.58 7.69
CA ARG A 167 -0.09 -16.64 7.24
C ARG A 167 0.36 -15.65 8.32
N LEU A 168 -0.50 -15.26 9.27
CA LEU A 168 -0.06 -14.46 10.43
C LEU A 168 0.92 -15.24 11.31
N GLU A 169 0.67 -16.54 11.51
CA GLU A 169 1.57 -17.43 12.24
C GLU A 169 2.94 -17.53 11.54
N ASP A 170 2.96 -17.74 10.22
CA ASP A 170 4.21 -17.75 9.42
C ASP A 170 5.00 -16.44 9.56
N LEU A 171 4.29 -15.31 9.59
CA LEU A 171 4.86 -13.97 9.76
C LEU A 171 5.22 -13.65 11.22
N LYS A 172 4.95 -14.57 12.16
CA LYS A 172 5.14 -14.43 13.61
C LYS A 172 4.40 -13.23 14.20
N ILE A 173 3.16 -13.04 13.77
CA ILE A 173 2.25 -12.00 14.25
C ILE A 173 1.16 -12.68 15.08
N GLU A 174 1.46 -12.92 16.35
CA GLU A 174 0.59 -13.72 17.24
C GLU A 174 -0.12 -12.85 18.31
N ASP A 175 0.45 -11.70 18.66
CA ASP A 175 -0.06 -10.81 19.73
C ASP A 175 -1.11 -9.79 19.22
N ILE A 176 -2.08 -10.23 18.40
CA ILE A 176 -3.18 -9.38 17.92
C ILE A 176 -4.53 -10.10 17.91
N ASP A 177 -5.58 -9.41 18.34
CA ASP A 177 -6.96 -9.94 18.33
C ASP A 177 -7.73 -9.58 17.05
N GLU A 178 -7.28 -8.54 16.35
CA GLU A 178 -7.93 -8.00 15.16
C GLU A 178 -6.93 -7.42 14.16
N LEU A 179 -7.33 -7.43 12.90
CA LEU A 179 -6.72 -6.63 11.84
C LEU A 179 -7.67 -5.51 11.44
N PHE A 180 -7.13 -4.43 10.92
CA PHE A 180 -7.93 -3.34 10.39
C PHE A 180 -7.91 -3.37 8.87
N SER A 181 -9.10 -3.32 8.27
CA SER A 181 -9.30 -3.35 6.82
C SER A 181 -9.64 -1.95 6.32
N ILE A 182 -8.79 -1.40 5.44
CA ILE A 182 -9.04 -0.15 4.73
C ILE A 182 -9.52 -0.47 3.32
N ARG A 183 -10.79 -0.18 3.00
CA ARG A 183 -11.28 -0.26 1.63
C ARG A 183 -10.82 0.95 0.82
N LEU A 184 -10.16 0.70 -0.29
CA LEU A 184 -9.72 1.76 -1.21
C LEU A 184 -10.85 2.08 -2.20
N THR A 185 -11.14 1.12 -3.07
CA THR A 185 -12.18 1.20 -4.12
C THR A 185 -12.71 -0.18 -4.42
N GLY A 186 -13.96 -0.29 -4.90
CA GLY A 186 -14.52 -1.56 -5.36
C GLY A 186 -14.30 -2.71 -4.38
N LYS A 187 -13.51 -3.71 -4.80
CA LYS A 187 -13.11 -4.86 -3.99
C LYS A 187 -11.71 -4.76 -3.34
N ILE A 188 -10.97 -3.68 -3.58
CA ILE A 188 -9.58 -3.54 -3.15
C ILE A 188 -9.53 -3.08 -1.71
N ARG A 189 -8.83 -3.85 -0.87
CA ARG A 189 -8.58 -3.54 0.55
C ARG A 189 -7.08 -3.61 0.85
N ILE A 190 -6.65 -2.76 1.76
CA ILE A 190 -5.38 -2.93 2.45
C ILE A 190 -5.68 -3.43 3.85
N TRP A 191 -4.98 -4.47 4.26
CA TRP A 191 -5.06 -5.05 5.58
C TRP A 191 -3.79 -4.78 6.35
N GLY A 192 -3.95 -4.51 7.65
CA GLY A 192 -2.81 -4.16 8.47
C GLY A 192 -3.16 -4.01 9.94
N ILE A 193 -2.14 -3.67 10.71
CA ILE A 193 -2.26 -3.42 12.14
C ILE A 193 -2.35 -1.92 12.35
N ARG A 194 -3.42 -1.52 13.03
CA ARG A 194 -3.68 -0.13 13.40
C ARG A 194 -2.94 0.23 14.68
N LYS A 195 -1.99 1.17 14.63
CA LYS A 195 -1.21 1.61 15.81
C LYS A 195 -1.19 3.14 15.91
N GLN A 196 -2.04 3.71 16.76
CA GLN A 196 -2.14 5.17 17.03
C GLN A 196 -2.35 6.02 15.78
N SER A 197 -1.36 6.66 15.16
CA SER A 197 -1.55 7.37 13.87
C SER A 197 -1.03 6.57 12.67
N HIS A 198 -0.35 5.46 12.93
CA HIS A 198 0.29 4.64 11.92
C HIS A 198 -0.61 3.47 11.50
N PHE A 199 -0.48 3.08 10.24
CA PHE A 199 -1.05 1.86 9.70
C PHE A 199 0.07 0.96 9.17
N GLN A 200 0.31 -0.16 9.85
CA GLN A 200 1.30 -1.14 9.46
C GLN A 200 0.70 -2.09 8.43
N VAL A 201 0.99 -1.83 7.15
CA VAL A 201 0.46 -2.61 6.03
C VAL A 201 1.06 -4.01 6.05
N LEU A 202 0.19 -5.02 5.94
CA LEU A 202 0.57 -6.43 5.80
C LEU A 202 0.23 -6.94 4.40
N TRP A 203 -0.99 -6.66 3.93
CA TRP A 203 -1.53 -7.28 2.71
C TRP A 203 -2.34 -6.31 1.86
N PHE A 204 -2.36 -6.60 0.56
CA PHE A 204 -3.21 -5.97 -0.46
C PHE A 204 -4.18 -7.02 -1.00
N ASP A 205 -5.41 -7.00 -0.49
CA ASP A 205 -6.49 -7.89 -0.91
C ASP A 205 -7.27 -7.24 -2.06
N LEU A 206 -6.88 -7.57 -3.29
CA LEU A 206 -7.47 -6.99 -4.50
C LEU A 206 -8.90 -7.48 -4.77
N LYS A 207 -9.30 -8.62 -4.18
CA LYS A 207 -10.51 -9.38 -4.56
C LYS A 207 -11.52 -9.61 -3.44
N HIS A 208 -11.25 -9.14 -2.21
CA HIS A 208 -12.05 -9.39 -1.00
C HIS A 208 -11.98 -10.84 -0.49
N GLU A 209 -10.82 -11.45 -0.54
CA GLU A 209 -10.67 -12.88 -0.26
C GLU A 209 -10.37 -13.16 1.21
N ILE A 210 -9.82 -12.19 1.95
CA ILE A 210 -9.39 -12.40 3.35
C ILE A 210 -10.59 -12.52 4.29
N CYS A 211 -11.64 -11.71 4.07
CA CYS A 211 -12.91 -11.78 4.79
C CYS A 211 -14.07 -11.69 3.79
N PRO A 212 -14.37 -12.79 3.08
CA PRO A 212 -15.42 -12.79 2.09
C PRO A 212 -16.77 -12.60 2.79
N SER A 213 -17.59 -11.69 2.27
CA SER A 213 -18.96 -11.60 2.75
C SER A 213 -19.69 -12.90 2.43
N LEU A 214 -20.41 -13.47 3.41
CA LEU A 214 -21.33 -14.58 3.17
C LEU A 214 -22.15 -14.29 1.91
N LYS A 215 -22.10 -15.23 0.95
CA LYS A 215 -22.93 -15.18 -0.24
C LYS A 215 -24.38 -15.24 0.24
N SER A 216 -25.12 -14.17 -0.03
CA SER A 216 -26.58 -14.15 0.07
C SER A 216 -27.18 -15.02 -1.02
#